data_AF-A0A7Y4XX62-F1
#
_entry.id   AF-A0A7Y4XX62-F1
#
_cell.length_a   1.000
_cell.length_b   1.000
_cell.length_c   1.000
_cell.angle_alpha   90.00
_cell.angle_beta   90.00
_cell.angle_gamma   90.00
#
_symmetry.space_group_name_H-M   'P 1'
#
loop_
_entity.id
_entity.type
_entity.pdbx_description
1 polymer ?
#
loop_
_entity_poly.entity_id
_entity_poly.type
_entity_poly.pdbx_seq_one_letter_code
_entity_poly.pdbx_strand_id
1 'polypeptide(L)'
;LSYPQVLTALTGASGMAHGETGQVIISTADPTKHPTTLSGAVFIARSTFPKAELRRIATPVGDTGVYRINFRQSIEINQRHPFTTVWVDHWSGQIKALRDPAGFSNGETLVTWVWPVHTGEAFGAKGRFLWFLAGIGLFVVYVTGLWLWLLRSGRLQDKAVNVLALRSYGSYLKKNIWQFSLALLHKARYMIRHINYVVPQYKRVLLKLCRRFM
;
A
#
# COMPACT_ATOMS: atom_id res chain seq x y z
N LEU A 1 7.23 6.81 -11.30
CA LEU A 1 6.38 6.75 -12.50
C LEU A 1 6.48 8.07 -13.21
N SER A 2 7.03 8.08 -14.43
CA SER A 2 6.84 9.19 -15.35
C SER A 2 5.40 9.10 -15.87
N TYR A 3 4.64 10.20 -15.77
CA TYR A 3 3.32 10.25 -16.39
C TYR A 3 3.54 10.45 -17.90
N PRO A 4 2.95 9.60 -18.77
CA PRO A 4 3.09 9.79 -20.20
C PRO A 4 2.46 11.12 -20.60
N GLN A 5 3.10 11.86 -21.52
CA GLN A 5 2.61 13.17 -21.97
C GLN A 5 1.17 13.12 -22.48
N VAL A 6 0.75 11.98 -23.04
CA VAL A 6 -0.63 11.72 -23.47
C VAL A 6 -1.62 11.84 -22.31
N LEU A 7 -1.30 11.29 -21.14
CA LEU A 7 -2.20 11.37 -19.98
C LEU A 7 -2.30 12.81 -19.48
N THR A 8 -1.19 13.54 -19.47
CA THR A 8 -1.16 14.95 -19.11
C THR A 8 -2.03 15.79 -20.04
N ALA A 9 -1.94 15.55 -21.36
CA ALA A 9 -2.77 16.24 -22.36
C ALA A 9 -4.27 15.93 -22.19
N LEU A 10 -4.62 14.67 -21.89
CA LEU A 10 -6.01 14.25 -21.71
C LEU A 10 -6.64 14.73 -20.39
N THR A 11 -5.83 14.84 -19.33
CA THR A 11 -6.32 15.16 -17.99
C THR A 11 -6.06 16.61 -17.58
N GLY A 12 -5.25 17.36 -18.34
CA GLY A 12 -4.77 18.68 -17.94
C GLY A 12 -3.82 18.66 -16.74
N ALA A 13 -3.41 17.48 -16.25
CA ALA A 13 -2.68 17.29 -15.00
C ALA A 13 -1.16 17.48 -15.14
N SER A 14 -0.75 18.65 -15.61
CA SER A 14 0.67 18.97 -15.79
C SER A 14 1.43 19.06 -14.46
N GLY A 15 2.70 18.68 -14.45
CA GLY A 15 3.54 18.77 -13.24
C GLY A 15 3.22 17.76 -12.13
N MET A 16 2.38 16.75 -12.38
CA MET A 16 1.98 15.76 -11.37
C MET A 16 3.01 14.65 -11.12
N ALA A 17 4.17 14.67 -11.77
CA ALA A 17 5.23 13.69 -11.58
C ALA A 17 5.75 13.63 -10.14
N HIS A 18 6.11 12.42 -9.69
CA HIS A 18 6.72 12.24 -8.38
C HIS A 18 8.09 12.93 -8.34
N GLY A 19 8.18 13.99 -7.54
CA GLY A 19 9.43 14.69 -7.26
C GLY A 19 9.69 15.91 -8.14
N GLU A 20 9.09 16.02 -9.31
CA GLU A 20 9.28 17.17 -10.20
C GLU A 20 7.95 17.84 -10.50
N THR A 21 7.85 19.10 -10.11
CA THR A 21 6.70 19.99 -10.33
C THR A 21 6.50 20.36 -11.79
N GLY A 22 7.35 19.91 -12.72
CA GLY A 22 7.52 20.55 -14.03
C GLY A 22 8.11 21.97 -13.94
N GLN A 23 7.90 22.66 -12.81
CA GLN A 23 8.58 23.89 -12.41
C GLN A 23 9.86 23.59 -11.64
N VAL A 24 10.95 24.19 -12.10
CA VAL A 24 12.23 24.25 -11.40
C VAL A 24 12.12 25.32 -10.31
N ILE A 25 12.02 24.88 -9.05
CA ILE A 25 11.94 25.78 -7.89
C ILE A 25 13.34 25.94 -7.33
N ILE A 26 13.89 27.15 -7.40
CA ILE A 26 15.23 27.50 -6.94
C ILE A 26 15.17 28.53 -5.82
N SER A 27 16.21 28.53 -4.97
CA SER A 27 16.46 29.63 -4.05
C SER A 27 16.76 30.89 -4.84
N THR A 28 16.24 32.02 -4.37
CA THR A 28 16.50 33.35 -4.94
C THR A 28 17.20 34.28 -3.95
N ALA A 29 17.54 33.75 -2.77
CA ALA A 29 18.18 34.52 -1.72
C ALA A 29 19.70 34.38 -1.82
N ASP A 30 20.41 35.45 -1.46
CA ASP A 30 21.87 35.44 -1.46
C ASP A 30 22.41 34.46 -0.41
N PRO A 31 23.50 33.73 -0.70
CA PRO A 31 24.14 32.86 0.27
C PRO A 31 24.51 33.60 1.56
N THR A 32 24.01 33.11 2.69
CA THR A 32 24.24 33.72 4.01
C THR A 32 25.08 32.84 4.91
N LYS A 33 25.72 33.42 5.94
CA LYS A 33 26.45 32.65 6.96
C LYS A 33 25.53 31.86 7.91
N HIS A 34 24.22 32.09 7.84
CA HIS A 34 23.23 31.49 8.72
C HIS A 34 22.07 30.95 7.88
N PRO A 35 22.27 29.86 7.11
CA PRO A 35 21.19 29.23 6.37
C PRO A 35 20.10 28.75 7.31
N THR A 36 18.88 28.70 6.79
CA THR A 36 17.74 28.10 7.47
C THR A 36 18.05 26.64 7.76
N THR A 37 17.98 26.29 9.04
CA THR A 37 18.20 24.92 9.49
C THR A 37 17.04 24.02 9.03
N LEU A 38 17.30 22.72 8.93
CA LEU A 38 16.28 21.72 8.62
C LEU A 38 15.07 21.81 9.55
N SER A 39 15.30 21.98 10.85
CA SER A 39 14.23 22.12 11.85
C SER A 39 13.43 23.41 11.66
N GLY A 40 14.11 24.53 11.35
CA GLY A 40 13.46 25.79 11.01
C GLY A 40 12.57 25.67 9.77
N ALA A 41 13.08 25.05 8.70
CA ALA A 41 12.31 24.81 7.49
C ALA A 41 11.07 23.92 7.76
N VAL A 42 11.21 22.87 8.57
CA VAL A 42 10.07 22.01 8.98
C VAL A 42 9.05 22.79 9.82
N PHE A 43 9.50 23.66 10.72
CA PHE A 43 8.63 24.51 11.53
C PHE A 43 7.80 25.45 10.64
N ILE A 44 8.46 26.14 9.71
CA ILE A 44 7.82 27.05 8.74
C ILE A 44 6.85 26.28 7.85
N ALA A 45 7.24 25.13 7.31
CA ALA A 45 6.36 24.36 6.45
C ALA A 45 5.13 23.78 7.19
N ARG A 46 5.28 23.46 8.48
CA ARG A 46 4.20 22.95 9.33
C ARG A 46 3.17 24.03 9.68
N SER A 47 3.54 25.31 9.70
CA SER A 47 2.56 26.38 9.97
C SER A 47 1.46 26.45 8.92
N THR A 48 1.75 26.03 7.68
CA THR A 48 0.76 25.99 6.61
C THR A 48 -0.18 24.79 6.69
N PHE A 49 0.33 23.64 7.15
CA PHE A 49 -0.45 22.40 7.30
C PHE A 49 -0.30 21.80 8.72
N PRO A 50 -0.88 22.43 9.76
CA PRO A 50 -0.60 22.09 11.15
C PRO A 50 -1.04 20.67 11.53
N LYS A 51 -2.13 20.18 10.92
CA LYS A 51 -2.70 18.84 11.18
C LYS A 51 -2.11 17.75 10.28
N ALA A 52 -1.24 18.09 9.33
CA ALA A 52 -0.71 17.13 8.38
C ALA A 52 0.49 16.35 8.97
N GLU A 53 0.57 15.08 8.59
CA GLU A 53 1.65 14.20 9.01
C GLU A 53 2.90 14.48 8.16
N LEU A 54 4.06 14.67 8.77
CA LEU A 54 5.31 14.83 8.04
C LEU A 54 5.76 13.45 7.50
N ARG A 55 6.04 13.35 6.20
CA ARG A 55 6.32 12.07 5.55
C ARG A 55 7.71 11.97 4.95
N ARG A 56 8.19 13.05 4.33
CA ARG A 56 9.52 13.08 3.71
C ARG A 56 10.06 14.50 3.74
N ILE A 57 11.37 14.62 3.92
CA ILE A 57 12.10 15.85 3.69
C ILE A 57 13.20 15.55 2.68
N ALA A 58 13.34 16.43 1.69
CA ALA A 58 14.51 16.47 0.81
C ALA A 58 15.27 17.75 1.10
N THR A 59 16.58 17.60 1.32
CA THR A 59 17.51 18.69 1.59
C THR A 59 17.90 19.40 0.28
N PRO A 60 18.21 20.71 0.34
CA PRO A 60 18.74 21.44 -0.81
C PRO A 60 20.04 20.81 -1.30
N VAL A 61 20.29 20.90 -2.61
CA VAL A 61 21.55 20.50 -3.25
C VAL A 61 22.13 21.74 -3.89
N GLY A 62 23.36 22.12 -3.49
CA GLY A 62 24.02 23.34 -3.94
C GLY A 62 23.36 24.64 -3.44
N ASP A 63 23.88 25.77 -3.87
CA ASP A 63 23.45 27.09 -3.39
C ASP A 63 22.05 27.50 -3.85
N THR A 64 21.60 26.96 -4.99
CA THR A 64 20.27 27.23 -5.56
C THR A 64 19.21 26.23 -5.12
N GLY A 65 19.58 25.22 -4.32
CA GLY A 65 18.66 24.20 -3.84
C GLY A 65 17.58 24.76 -2.92
N VAL A 66 16.50 24.01 -2.72
CA VAL A 66 15.44 24.35 -1.75
C VAL A 66 15.10 23.13 -0.90
N TYR A 67 14.64 23.35 0.32
CA TYR A 67 14.02 22.28 1.10
C TYR A 67 12.69 21.91 0.47
N ARG A 68 12.46 20.61 0.26
CA ARG A 68 11.15 20.09 -0.15
C ARG A 68 10.60 19.21 0.96
N ILE A 69 9.50 19.65 1.55
CA ILE A 69 8.88 19.02 2.71
C ILE A 69 7.53 18.48 2.28
N ASN A 70 7.41 17.15 2.32
CA ASN A 70 6.19 16.44 1.94
C ASN A 70 5.40 16.09 3.20
N PHE A 71 4.15 16.50 3.20
CA PHE A 71 3.18 16.15 4.22
C PHE A 71 2.14 15.19 3.66
N ARG A 72 1.36 14.58 4.55
CA ARG A 72 0.13 13.88 4.22
C ARG A 72 -1.02 14.51 4.98
N GLN A 73 -2.00 15.00 4.25
CA GLN A 73 -3.27 15.45 4.81
C GLN A 73 -4.23 14.26 4.99
N SER A 74 -5.20 14.38 5.90
CA SER A 74 -6.19 13.32 6.14
C SER A 74 -7.17 13.12 4.98
N ILE A 75 -7.34 14.14 4.13
CA ILE A 75 -8.20 14.09 2.94
C ILE A 75 -7.55 13.31 1.78
N GLU A 76 -6.23 13.11 1.83
CA GLU A 76 -5.52 12.37 0.79
C GLU A 76 -5.72 10.86 0.93
N ILE A 77 -6.26 10.25 -0.13
CA ILE A 77 -6.45 8.79 -0.23
C ILE A 77 -5.09 8.09 -0.35
N ASN A 78 -4.14 8.72 -1.03
CA ASN A 78 -2.78 8.19 -1.19
C ASN A 78 -2.05 8.20 0.16
N GLN A 79 -1.62 7.03 0.61
CA GLN A 79 -0.97 6.88 1.92
C GLN A 79 0.56 6.90 1.82
N ARG A 80 1.09 6.31 0.74
CA ARG A 80 2.54 6.15 0.55
C ARG A 80 3.20 7.32 -0.16
N HIS A 81 2.49 7.96 -1.09
CA HIS A 81 2.97 9.04 -1.94
C HIS A 81 1.99 10.21 -1.94
N PRO A 82 1.83 10.91 -0.80
CA PRO A 82 1.01 12.11 -0.74
C PRO A 82 1.59 13.23 -1.61
N PHE A 83 0.71 14.10 -2.08
CA PHE A 83 1.02 15.20 -2.98
C PHE A 83 1.20 16.53 -2.24
N THR A 84 0.73 16.63 -0.99
CA THR A 84 0.93 17.84 -0.17
C THR A 84 2.42 18.12 0.02
N THR A 85 2.89 19.22 -0.56
CA THR A 85 4.32 19.55 -0.60
C THR A 85 4.53 21.04 -0.39
N VAL A 86 5.50 21.41 0.43
CA VAL A 86 5.93 22.79 0.67
C VAL A 86 7.39 22.90 0.30
N TRP A 87 7.75 23.91 -0.49
CA TRP A 87 9.13 24.24 -0.81
C TRP A 87 9.55 25.48 -0.04
N VAL A 88 10.64 25.34 0.71
CA VAL A 88 11.18 26.40 1.58
C VAL A 88 12.60 26.73 1.12
N ASP A 89 12.86 28.02 0.93
CA ASP A 89 14.19 28.54 0.62
C ASP A 89 15.15 28.23 1.77
N HIS A 90 16.30 27.64 1.45
CA HIS A 90 17.28 27.25 2.47
C HIS A 90 18.13 28.43 2.98
N TRP A 91 18.23 29.54 2.24
CA TRP A 91 18.91 30.74 2.72
C TRP A 91 17.97 31.64 3.52
N SER A 92 16.83 32.02 2.93
CA SER A 92 15.91 33.01 3.53
C SER A 92 14.83 32.41 4.44
N GLY A 93 14.54 31.11 4.33
CA GLY A 93 13.43 30.47 5.04
C GLY A 93 12.05 30.80 4.45
N GLN A 94 11.98 31.54 3.33
CA GLN A 94 10.70 31.87 2.69
C GLN A 94 10.07 30.66 2.00
N ILE A 95 8.75 30.55 2.04
CA ILE A 95 8.02 29.54 1.27
C ILE A 95 8.01 29.96 -0.20
N LYS A 96 8.65 29.17 -1.06
CA LYS A 96 8.78 29.46 -2.50
C LYS A 96 7.62 28.90 -3.32
N ALA A 97 7.06 27.77 -2.90
CA ALA A 97 5.93 27.15 -3.55
C ALA A 97 5.16 26.27 -2.57
N LEU A 98 3.89 26.03 -2.90
CA LEU A 98 3.01 25.16 -2.16
C LEU A 98 2.19 24.34 -3.15
N ARG A 99 2.04 23.06 -2.85
CA ARG A 99 1.18 22.14 -3.56
C ARG A 99 0.17 21.58 -2.57
N ASP A 100 -1.09 21.95 -2.76
CA ASP A 100 -2.22 21.47 -1.96
C ASP A 100 -3.18 20.66 -2.82
N PRO A 101 -3.36 19.36 -2.55
CA PRO A 101 -4.34 18.51 -3.23
C PRO A 101 -5.79 18.99 -3.10
N ALA A 102 -6.12 19.84 -2.11
CA ALA A 102 -7.47 20.41 -1.97
C ALA A 102 -7.84 21.35 -3.13
N GLY A 103 -6.85 21.93 -3.83
CA GLY A 103 -7.05 22.82 -4.97
C GLY A 103 -6.91 22.16 -6.33
N PHE A 104 -6.74 20.83 -6.40
CA PHE A 104 -6.55 20.12 -7.67
C PHE A 104 -7.82 20.11 -8.50
N SER A 105 -7.65 20.27 -9.82
CA SER A 105 -8.69 20.01 -10.80
C SER A 105 -9.14 18.54 -10.76
N ASN A 106 -10.29 18.25 -11.37
CA ASN A 106 -10.78 16.87 -11.47
C ASN A 106 -9.78 15.95 -12.17
N GLY A 107 -9.09 16.44 -13.20
CA GLY A 107 -8.08 15.67 -13.92
C GLY A 107 -6.84 15.38 -13.07
N GLU A 108 -6.32 16.37 -12.37
CA GLU A 108 -5.21 16.18 -11.41
C GLU A 108 -5.60 15.21 -10.30
N THR A 109 -6.80 15.35 -9.76
CA THR A 109 -7.35 14.44 -8.75
C THR A 109 -7.40 13.00 -9.28
N LEU A 110 -7.94 12.77 -10.48
CA LEU A 110 -7.95 11.44 -11.11
C LEU A 110 -6.54 10.84 -11.24
N VAL A 111 -5.56 11.66 -11.63
CA VAL A 111 -4.16 11.22 -11.76
C VAL A 111 -3.56 10.82 -10.41
N THR A 112 -3.88 11.54 -9.32
CA THR A 112 -3.42 11.15 -7.98
C THR A 112 -4.04 9.83 -7.50
N TRP A 113 -5.20 9.44 -8.02
CA TRP A 113 -5.91 8.21 -7.62
C TRP A 113 -5.38 6.94 -8.29
N VAL A 114 -4.66 7.06 -9.41
CA VAL A 114 -4.11 5.91 -10.15
C VAL A 114 -3.27 5.02 -9.23
N TRP A 115 -2.35 5.61 -8.48
CA TRP A 115 -1.50 4.87 -7.55
C TRP A 115 -2.27 4.16 -6.43
N PRO A 116 -3.12 4.86 -5.64
CA PRO A 116 -3.80 4.22 -4.53
C PRO A 116 -4.80 3.15 -4.98
N VAL A 117 -5.41 3.32 -6.15
CA VAL A 117 -6.28 2.30 -6.76
C VAL A 117 -5.45 1.10 -7.22
N HIS A 118 -4.34 1.32 -7.93
CA HIS A 118 -3.47 0.26 -8.44
C HIS A 118 -2.85 -0.59 -7.32
N THR A 119 -2.42 0.04 -6.23
CA THR A 119 -1.86 -0.67 -5.06
C THR A 119 -2.94 -1.23 -4.12
N GLY A 120 -4.20 -0.92 -4.37
CA GLY A 120 -5.34 -1.30 -3.54
C GLY A 120 -5.40 -0.58 -2.19
N GLU A 121 -4.55 0.41 -1.91
CA GLU A 121 -4.61 1.17 -0.65
C GLU A 121 -5.87 2.05 -0.56
N ALA A 122 -6.45 2.47 -1.69
CA ALA A 122 -7.69 3.25 -1.74
C ALA A 122 -8.85 2.56 -1.00
N PHE A 123 -8.94 1.24 -1.12
CA PHE A 123 -10.00 0.43 -0.47
C PHE A 123 -9.44 -0.52 0.61
N GLY A 124 -8.17 -0.33 0.99
CA GLY A 124 -7.47 -1.18 1.95
C GLY A 124 -7.51 -2.67 1.63
N ALA A 125 -7.81 -3.49 2.64
CA ALA A 125 -7.82 -4.95 2.49
C ALA A 125 -8.78 -5.46 1.42
N LYS A 126 -9.96 -4.83 1.28
CA LYS A 126 -10.96 -5.21 0.27
C LYS A 126 -10.45 -4.97 -1.15
N GLY A 127 -9.83 -3.82 -1.40
CA GLY A 127 -9.23 -3.51 -2.71
C GLY A 127 -8.13 -4.48 -3.09
N ARG A 128 -7.24 -4.80 -2.15
CA ARG A 128 -6.18 -5.80 -2.37
C ARG A 128 -6.73 -7.19 -2.67
N PHE A 129 -7.81 -7.59 -1.99
CA PHE A 129 -8.48 -8.85 -2.28
C PHE A 129 -9.10 -8.89 -3.69
N LEU A 130 -9.72 -7.80 -4.14
CA LEU A 130 -10.23 -7.70 -5.51
C LEU A 130 -9.11 -7.80 -6.55
N TRP A 131 -7.98 -7.14 -6.33
CA TRP A 131 -6.81 -7.26 -7.20
C TRP A 131 -6.23 -8.68 -7.22
N PHE A 132 -6.22 -9.36 -6.08
CA PHE A 132 -5.82 -10.77 -6.01
C PHE A 132 -6.74 -11.65 -6.88
N LEU A 133 -8.07 -11.46 -6.81
CA LEU A 133 -9.01 -12.17 -7.67
C LEU A 133 -8.81 -11.84 -9.16
N ALA A 134 -8.53 -10.59 -9.50
CA ALA A 134 -8.21 -10.20 -10.88
C ALA A 134 -6.95 -10.90 -11.39
N GLY A 135 -5.93 -11.04 -10.55
CA GLY A 135 -4.71 -11.80 -10.86
C GLY A 135 -4.98 -13.29 -11.10
N ILE A 136 -5.85 -13.92 -10.29
CA ILE A 136 -6.32 -15.29 -10.53
C ILE A 136 -7.03 -15.39 -11.88
N GLY A 137 -7.92 -14.44 -12.20
CA GLY A 137 -8.62 -14.41 -13.48
C GLY A 137 -7.65 -14.38 -14.66
N LEU A 138 -6.63 -13.52 -14.60
CA LEU A 138 -5.59 -13.44 -15.64
C LEU A 138 -4.79 -14.75 -15.75
N PHE A 139 -4.44 -15.37 -14.62
CA PHE A 139 -3.77 -16.67 -14.61
C PHE A 139 -4.64 -17.77 -15.25
N VAL A 140 -5.94 -17.80 -14.97
CA VAL A 140 -6.87 -18.75 -15.58
C VAL A 140 -6.91 -18.55 -17.10
N VAL A 141 -7.04 -17.31 -17.58
CA VAL A 141 -7.03 -17.01 -19.03
C VAL A 141 -5.70 -17.41 -19.69
N TYR A 142 -4.58 -17.19 -19.00
CA TYR A 142 -3.27 -17.62 -19.48
C TYR A 142 -3.18 -19.15 -19.61
N VAL A 143 -3.58 -19.89 -18.56
CA VAL A 143 -3.54 -21.36 -18.55
C VAL A 143 -4.49 -21.93 -19.59
N THR A 144 -5.70 -21.39 -19.72
CA THR A 144 -6.66 -21.87 -20.74
C THR A 144 -6.19 -21.55 -22.15
N GLY A 145 -5.62 -20.37 -22.39
CA GLY A 145 -5.02 -20.01 -23.67
C GLY A 145 -3.85 -20.92 -24.04
N LEU A 146 -2.95 -21.17 -23.10
CA LEU A 146 -1.82 -22.09 -23.28
C LEU A 146 -2.30 -23.52 -23.54
N TRP A 147 -3.30 -24.00 -22.79
CA TRP A 147 -3.90 -25.31 -22.96
C TRP A 147 -4.50 -25.50 -24.36
N LEU A 148 -5.31 -24.54 -24.81
CA LEU A 148 -5.90 -24.55 -26.15
C LEU A 148 -4.82 -24.50 -27.26
N TRP A 149 -3.77 -23.70 -27.06
CA TRP A 149 -2.65 -23.66 -27.99
C TRP A 149 -1.92 -25.00 -28.08
N LEU A 150 -1.68 -25.68 -26.95
CA LEU A 150 -1.03 -26.99 -26.91
C LEU A 150 -1.87 -28.10 -27.57
N LEU A 151 -3.19 -28.08 -27.38
CA LEU A 151 -4.13 -28.96 -28.08
C LEU A 151 -4.08 -28.72 -29.60
N ARG A 152 -4.18 -27.45 -30.02
CA ARG A 152 -4.10 -27.09 -31.45
C ARG A 152 -2.75 -27.43 -32.08
N SER A 153 -1.66 -27.35 -31.30
CA SER A 153 -0.31 -27.66 -31.77
C SER A 153 -0.02 -29.17 -31.81
N GLY A 154 -0.99 -30.04 -31.47
CA GLY A 154 -0.82 -31.49 -31.45
C GLY A 154 0.11 -32.01 -30.34
N ARG A 155 0.54 -31.14 -29.42
CA ARG A 155 1.40 -31.51 -28.27
C ARG A 155 0.60 -32.16 -27.15
N LEU A 156 -0.69 -31.85 -27.07
CA LEU A 156 -1.65 -32.52 -26.21
C LEU A 156 -2.71 -33.20 -27.08
N GLN A 157 -3.07 -34.42 -26.71
CA GLN A 157 -4.19 -35.13 -27.34
C GLN A 157 -5.47 -34.81 -26.59
N ASP A 158 -6.53 -34.48 -27.33
CA ASP A 158 -7.86 -34.37 -26.77
C ASP A 158 -8.35 -35.77 -26.38
N LYS A 159 -8.24 -36.11 -25.11
CA LYS A 159 -8.77 -37.35 -24.56
C LYS A 159 -10.15 -37.06 -23.99
N ALA A 160 -11.12 -37.87 -24.39
CA ALA A 160 -12.47 -37.80 -23.86
C ALA A 160 -12.44 -37.81 -22.32
N VAL A 161 -12.92 -36.73 -21.72
CA VAL A 161 -12.99 -36.61 -20.27
C VAL A 161 -14.04 -37.59 -19.76
N ASN A 162 -13.60 -38.61 -19.02
CA ASN A 162 -14.52 -39.57 -18.44
C ASN A 162 -15.29 -38.91 -17.28
N VAL A 163 -16.48 -38.40 -17.60
CA VAL A 163 -17.33 -37.62 -16.69
C VAL A 163 -17.66 -38.38 -15.40
N LEU A 164 -17.73 -39.71 -15.48
CA LEU A 164 -17.95 -40.59 -14.33
C LEU A 164 -16.73 -40.62 -13.39
N ALA A 165 -15.52 -40.63 -13.96
CA ALA A 165 -14.27 -40.52 -13.19
C ALA A 165 -14.09 -39.13 -12.57
N LEU A 166 -14.56 -38.08 -13.23
CA LEU A 166 -14.58 -36.73 -12.64
C LEU A 166 -15.56 -36.63 -11.46
N ARG A 167 -16.73 -37.28 -11.57
CA ARG A 167 -17.74 -37.35 -10.50
C ARG A 167 -17.22 -38.10 -9.28
N SER A 168 -16.49 -39.20 -9.48
CA SER A 168 -15.85 -39.95 -8.39
C SER A 168 -14.70 -39.16 -7.74
N TYR A 169 -13.92 -38.41 -8.53
CA TYR A 169 -12.88 -37.52 -7.99
C TYR A 169 -13.47 -36.35 -7.17
N GLY A 170 -14.58 -35.76 -7.61
CA GLY A 170 -15.28 -34.72 -6.86
C GLY A 170 -15.87 -35.21 -5.53
N SER A 171 -16.34 -36.45 -5.48
CA SER A 171 -16.82 -37.07 -4.24
C SER A 171 -15.67 -37.48 -3.31
N TYR A 172 -14.52 -37.89 -3.85
CA TYR A 172 -13.28 -38.10 -3.10
C TYR A 172 -12.77 -36.81 -2.43
N LEU A 173 -12.72 -35.70 -3.18
CA LEU A 173 -12.33 -34.38 -2.65
C LEU A 173 -13.27 -33.90 -1.53
N LYS A 174 -14.59 -34.04 -1.70
CA LYS A 174 -15.57 -33.73 -0.65
C LYS A 174 -15.31 -34.53 0.63
N LYS A 175 -15.06 -35.83 0.50
CA LYS A 175 -14.81 -36.72 1.65
C LYS A 175 -13.52 -36.32 2.37
N ASN A 176 -12.44 -36.03 1.65
CA ASN A 176 -11.19 -35.60 2.25
C ASN A 176 -11.29 -34.24 2.92
N ILE A 177 -11.95 -33.25 2.30
CA ILE A 177 -12.18 -31.93 2.91
C ILE A 177 -12.99 -32.07 4.20
N TRP A 178 -14.02 -32.92 4.21
CA TRP A 178 -14.83 -33.20 5.39
C TRP A 178 -14.03 -33.87 6.51
N GLN A 179 -13.21 -34.89 6.19
CA GLN A 179 -12.35 -35.54 7.18
C GLN A 179 -11.26 -34.60 7.74
N PHE A 180 -10.67 -33.76 6.88
CA PHE A 180 -9.70 -32.76 7.32
C PHE A 180 -10.34 -31.74 8.28
N SER A 181 -11.55 -31.28 7.95
CA SER A 181 -12.31 -30.35 8.80
C SER A 181 -12.62 -30.95 10.17
N LEU A 182 -13.00 -32.23 10.22
CA LEU A 182 -13.22 -32.95 11.47
C LEU A 182 -11.93 -33.13 12.29
N ALA A 183 -10.81 -33.47 11.64
CA ALA A 183 -9.53 -33.60 12.31
C ALA A 183 -9.06 -32.27 12.92
N LEU A 184 -9.29 -31.17 12.21
CA LEU A 184 -8.97 -29.82 12.66
C LEU A 184 -9.83 -29.42 13.87
N LEU A 185 -11.15 -29.70 13.82
CA LEU A 185 -12.07 -29.50 14.93
C LEU A 185 -11.71 -30.35 16.16
N HIS A 186 -11.28 -31.61 15.94
CA HIS A 186 -10.87 -32.49 17.03
C HIS A 186 -9.58 -31.99 17.70
N LYS A 187 -8.56 -31.59 16.92
CA LYS A 187 -7.34 -30.97 17.45
C LYS A 187 -7.62 -29.66 18.18
N ALA A 188 -8.51 -28.82 17.65
CA ALA A 188 -8.94 -27.59 18.32
C ALA A 188 -9.63 -27.87 19.66
N ARG A 189 -10.54 -28.85 19.72
CA ARG A 189 -11.18 -29.28 20.97
C ARG A 189 -10.20 -29.85 21.98
N TYR A 190 -9.23 -30.66 21.53
CA TYR A 190 -8.18 -31.20 22.38
C TYR A 190 -7.32 -30.08 22.97
N MET A 191 -6.89 -29.12 22.14
CA MET A 191 -6.16 -27.92 22.58
C MET A 191 -6.95 -27.10 23.60
N ILE A 192 -8.23 -26.84 23.36
CA ILE A 192 -9.09 -26.10 24.31
C ILE A 192 -9.21 -26.84 25.64
N ARG A 193 -9.41 -28.16 25.62
CA ARG A 193 -9.42 -28.98 26.85
C ARG A 193 -8.08 -28.94 27.58
N HIS A 194 -6.97 -29.04 26.84
CA HIS A 194 -5.63 -28.99 27.42
C HIS A 194 -5.34 -27.64 28.06
N ILE A 195 -5.71 -26.53 27.41
CA ILE A 195 -5.60 -25.18 27.97
C ILE A 195 -6.47 -25.05 29.22
N ASN A 196 -7.73 -25.50 29.16
CA ASN A 196 -8.65 -25.45 30.30
C ASN A 196 -8.20 -26.33 31.49
N TYR A 197 -7.45 -27.40 31.25
CA TYR A 197 -6.88 -28.23 32.31
C TYR A 197 -5.63 -27.60 32.94
N VAL A 198 -4.76 -27.05 32.11
CA VAL A 198 -3.44 -26.53 32.51
C VAL A 198 -3.53 -25.16 33.19
N VAL A 199 -4.31 -24.22 32.65
CA VAL A 199 -4.38 -22.84 33.14
C VAL A 199 -4.82 -22.75 34.62
N PRO A 200 -5.85 -23.49 35.10
CA PRO A 200 -6.21 -23.49 36.51
C PRO A 200 -5.20 -24.19 37.42
N GLN A 201 -4.40 -25.12 36.89
CA GLN A 201 -3.38 -25.84 37.65
C GLN A 201 -2.19 -24.92 37.96
N TYR A 202 -1.71 -24.17 36.95
CA TYR A 202 -0.67 -23.15 37.16
C TYR A 202 -1.15 -22.01 38.08
N LYS A 203 -2.40 -21.56 37.94
CA LYS A 203 -3.00 -20.55 38.83
C LYS A 203 -3.02 -21.01 40.29
N ARG A 204 -3.33 -22.29 40.55
CA ARG A 204 -3.31 -22.89 41.90
C ARG A 204 -1.90 -23.04 42.46
N VAL A 205 -0.91 -23.37 41.63
CA VAL A 205 0.50 -23.47 42.06
C VAL A 205 1.08 -22.10 42.40
N LEU A 206 0.83 -21.08 41.56
CA LEU A 206 1.23 -19.69 41.84
C LEU A 206 0.57 -19.13 43.10
N LEU A 207 -0.74 -19.36 43.31
CA LEU A 207 -1.43 -18.96 44.53
C LEU A 207 -0.88 -19.65 45.80
N LYS A 208 -0.46 -20.91 45.69
CA LYS A 208 0.21 -21.63 46.80
C LYS A 208 1.61 -21.10 47.08
N LEU A 209 2.37 -20.73 46.05
CA LEU A 209 3.69 -20.13 46.20
C LEU A 209 3.60 -18.73 46.82
N CYS A 210 2.67 -17.88 46.38
CA CYS A 210 2.45 -16.56 46.96
C CYS A 210 2.03 -16.60 48.44
N ARG A 211 1.23 -17.59 48.87
CA ARG A 211 0.88 -17.77 50.31
C ARG A 211 2.02 -18.30 51.17
N ARG A 212 3.11 -18.78 50.58
CA ARG A 212 4.26 -19.36 51.32
C ARG A 212 5.38 -18.34 51.55
N PHE A 213 5.29 -17.18 50.90
CA PHE A 213 6.24 -16.07 50.99
C PHE A 213 5.61 -14.81 51.62
N MET A 214 4.46 -14.96 52.28
CA MET A 214 3.73 -13.93 53.01
C MET A 214 3.41 -14.49 54.39
#